data_AF-A0A8T6RGC6-F1
#
_entry.id   AF-A0A8T6RGC6-F1
#
_cell.length_a   1.000
_cell.length_b   1.000
_cell.length_c   1.000
_cell.angle_alpha   90.00
_cell.angle_beta   90.00
_cell.angle_gamma   90.00
#
_symmetry.space_group_name_H-M   'P 1'
#
loop_
_entity.id
_entity.type
_entity.pdbx_description
1 polymer ?
#
loop_
_entity_poly.entity_id
_entity_poly.type
_entity_poly.pdbx_seq_one_letter_code
_entity_poly.pdbx_strand_id
1 'polypeptide(L)'
;MADAYLSKIEEKDVCAMKYEEEKRRYISFCGSYCHTCDWHTGKIRKTAQATLNMLNEYGGFTKLFGRNEIDGSNFSRGLEVLANSGICSGCKAELPDYSRGEEERCEIRRCCSQKGYSNCGECDSFPCEILGSNPGVVKFHTIENLEGIAKMGLEQWIDEWWKDYIMKQT
;
A
#
# COMPACT_ATOMS: atom_id res chain seq x y z
N MET A 1 -13.41 -20.59 28.65
CA MET A 1 -13.94 -19.25 29.05
C MET A 1 -13.32 -18.10 28.26
N ALA A 2 -12.50 -18.35 27.23
CA ALA A 2 -12.19 -17.37 26.17
C ALA A 2 -13.16 -17.49 24.96
N ASP A 3 -13.70 -18.68 24.73
CA ASP A 3 -14.60 -18.98 23.59
C ASP A 3 -15.98 -18.32 23.64
N ALA A 4 -16.39 -17.80 24.80
CA ALA A 4 -17.71 -17.17 24.98
C ALA A 4 -17.69 -15.65 24.76
N TYR A 5 -16.50 -15.03 24.65
CA TYR A 5 -16.37 -13.59 24.35
C TYR A 5 -16.35 -13.33 22.83
N LEU A 6 -15.86 -14.32 22.06
CA LEU A 6 -15.88 -14.29 20.59
C LEU A 6 -17.27 -14.60 20.00
N SER A 7 -18.19 -15.19 20.78
CA SER A 7 -19.52 -15.60 20.31
C SER A 7 -20.63 -14.57 20.50
N LYS A 8 -20.28 -13.32 20.86
CA LYS A 8 -21.25 -12.21 21.06
C LYS A 8 -20.88 -10.91 20.36
N ILE A 9 -20.01 -10.96 19.35
CA ILE A 9 -19.97 -9.89 18.36
C ILE A 9 -21.05 -10.25 17.35
N GLU A 10 -22.19 -9.56 17.40
CA GLU A 10 -23.17 -9.67 16.32
C GLU A 10 -22.48 -9.26 15.01
N GLU A 11 -22.40 -10.22 14.07
CA GLU A 11 -21.65 -10.16 12.79
C GLU A 11 -21.98 -8.97 11.86
N LYS A 12 -22.97 -8.12 12.21
CA LYS A 12 -23.55 -7.16 11.27
C LYS A 12 -23.00 -5.74 11.33
N ASP A 13 -22.28 -5.33 12.38
CA ASP A 13 -21.94 -3.91 12.57
C ASP A 13 -20.44 -3.59 12.75
N VAL A 14 -19.54 -4.57 12.64
CA VAL A 14 -18.11 -4.30 12.42
C VAL A 14 -17.84 -4.24 10.91
N CYS A 15 -18.20 -3.11 10.30
CA CYS A 15 -17.74 -2.68 8.98
C CYS A 15 -17.77 -3.78 7.90
N ALA A 16 -18.96 -4.17 7.43
CA ALA A 16 -19.13 -5.18 6.37
C ALA A 16 -18.23 -4.87 5.17
N MET A 17 -17.23 -5.72 4.93
CA MET A 17 -16.29 -5.60 3.83
C MET A 17 -17.04 -5.49 2.50
N LYS A 18 -16.80 -4.41 1.75
CA LYS A 18 -17.35 -4.24 0.40
C LYS A 18 -16.49 -5.00 -0.59
N TYR A 19 -16.73 -6.30 -0.64
CA TYR A 19 -15.87 -7.26 -1.31
C TYR A 19 -15.61 -6.95 -2.81
N GLU A 20 -16.62 -6.51 -3.56
CA GLU A 20 -16.43 -6.08 -4.96
C GLU A 20 -15.58 -4.80 -5.09
N GLU A 21 -15.64 -3.91 -4.10
CA GLU A 21 -14.78 -2.73 -4.04
C GLU A 21 -13.33 -3.12 -3.71
N GLU A 22 -13.12 -4.07 -2.80
CA GLU A 22 -11.81 -4.64 -2.47
C GLU A 22 -11.10 -5.21 -3.71
N LYS A 23 -11.78 -6.09 -4.45
CA LYS A 23 -11.28 -6.66 -5.71
C LYS A 23 -10.90 -5.58 -6.72
N ARG A 24 -11.80 -4.63 -6.93
CA ARG A 24 -11.68 -3.62 -7.99
C ARG A 24 -10.60 -2.58 -7.66
N ARG A 25 -10.43 -2.22 -6.40
CA ARG A 25 -9.70 -1.01 -6.01
C ARG A 25 -8.46 -1.27 -5.16
N TYR A 26 -8.58 -2.15 -4.17
CA TYR A 26 -7.60 -2.26 -3.09
C TYR A 26 -6.62 -3.42 -3.28
N ILE A 27 -6.81 -4.25 -4.29
CA ILE A 27 -5.83 -5.28 -4.70
C ILE A 27 -5.08 -4.78 -5.93
N SER A 28 -3.80 -4.48 -5.74
CA SER A 28 -2.94 -3.99 -6.82
C SER A 28 -2.61 -5.09 -7.84
N PHE A 29 -2.20 -4.70 -9.04
CA PHE A 29 -1.78 -5.65 -10.07
C PHE A 29 -0.62 -6.53 -9.63
N CYS A 30 0.33 -6.00 -8.85
CA CYS A 30 1.45 -6.77 -8.36
C CYS A 30 1.11 -7.72 -7.21
N GLY A 31 -0.10 -7.67 -6.64
CA GLY A 31 -0.51 -8.49 -5.50
C GLY A 31 -0.32 -7.84 -4.12
N SER A 32 0.08 -6.57 -4.05
CA SER A 32 0.02 -5.80 -2.79
C SER A 32 -1.42 -5.45 -2.43
N TYR A 33 -1.75 -5.54 -1.14
CA TYR A 33 -3.01 -5.07 -0.57
C TYR A 33 -2.90 -3.61 -0.12
N CYS A 34 -3.72 -2.73 -0.69
CA CYS A 34 -3.61 -1.28 -0.44
C CYS A 34 -3.78 -0.93 1.04
N HIS A 35 -4.59 -1.69 1.78
CA HIS A 35 -4.80 -1.52 3.21
C HIS A 35 -3.53 -1.73 4.06
N THR A 36 -2.47 -2.33 3.51
CA THR A 36 -1.15 -2.46 4.16
C THR A 36 -0.06 -1.60 3.53
N CYS A 37 -0.36 -0.87 2.44
CA CYS A 37 0.60 -0.04 1.73
C CYS A 37 0.82 1.33 2.41
N ASP A 38 2.07 1.72 2.64
CA ASP A 38 2.41 2.97 3.34
C ASP A 38 1.93 4.24 2.63
N TRP A 39 1.78 4.20 1.30
CA TRP A 39 1.24 5.31 0.50
C TRP A 39 -0.28 5.44 0.63
N HIS A 40 -0.99 4.31 0.69
CA HIS A 40 -2.46 4.29 0.75
C HIS A 40 -2.98 4.51 2.18
N THR A 41 -2.31 3.92 3.17
CA THR A 41 -2.64 4.13 4.60
C THR A 41 -2.27 5.53 5.10
N GLY A 42 -1.56 6.32 4.28
CA GLY A 42 -1.05 7.63 4.64
C GLY A 42 0.09 7.58 5.68
N LYS A 43 0.70 6.41 5.91
CA LYS A 43 1.79 6.25 6.89
C LYS A 43 2.97 7.16 6.57
N ILE A 44 3.37 7.28 5.30
CA ILE A 44 4.46 8.19 4.87
C ILE A 44 4.15 9.63 5.31
N ARG A 45 2.93 10.09 5.01
CA ARG A 45 2.46 11.44 5.37
C ARG A 45 2.50 11.66 6.88
N LYS A 46 1.92 10.72 7.66
CA LYS A 46 1.87 10.78 9.13
C LYS A 46 3.27 10.78 9.74
N THR A 47 4.16 9.91 9.26
CA THR A 47 5.55 9.84 9.72
C THR A 47 6.30 11.12 9.40
N ALA A 48 6.20 11.66 8.18
CA ALA A 48 6.84 12.92 7.81
C ALA A 48 6.34 14.09 8.67
N GLN A 49 5.03 14.18 8.92
CA GLN A 49 4.45 15.20 9.80
C GLN A 49 4.96 15.06 11.23
N ALA A 50 5.04 13.84 11.77
CA ALA A 50 5.56 13.60 13.11
C ALA A 50 7.03 14.03 13.22
N THR A 51 7.87 13.71 12.23
CA THR A 51 9.27 14.15 12.17
C THR A 51 9.38 15.67 12.08
N LEU A 52 8.55 16.31 11.24
CA LEU A 52 8.53 17.77 11.11
C LEU A 52 8.11 18.46 12.44
N ASN A 53 7.14 17.90 13.15
CA ASN A 53 6.73 18.42 14.46
C ASN A 53 7.88 18.36 15.47
N MET A 54 8.62 17.24 15.52
CA MET A 54 9.79 17.11 16.40
C MET A 54 10.91 18.07 16.00
N LEU A 55 11.19 18.22 14.70
CA LEU A 55 12.15 19.21 14.22
C LEU A 55 11.81 20.60 14.75
N ASN A 56 10.55 21.01 14.66
CA ASN A 56 10.11 22.33 15.12
C ASN A 56 10.23 22.46 16.65
N GLU A 57 9.82 21.43 17.40
CA GLU A 57 9.90 21.40 18.88
C GLU A 57 11.34 21.56 19.39
N TYR A 58 12.31 20.91 18.74
CA TYR A 58 13.72 20.93 19.13
C TYR A 58 14.56 21.97 18.39
N GLY A 59 13.93 23.01 17.81
CA GLY A 59 14.64 24.13 17.17
C GLY A 59 15.47 23.71 15.95
N GLY A 60 14.94 22.80 15.14
CA GLY A 60 15.49 22.32 13.88
C GLY A 60 16.74 21.45 14.02
N PHE A 61 17.06 20.97 15.24
CA PHE A 61 18.30 20.22 15.53
C PHE A 61 19.58 20.89 14.97
N THR A 62 19.61 22.22 14.94
CA THR A 62 20.69 23.03 14.32
C THR A 62 22.10 22.64 14.77
N LYS A 63 22.28 22.30 16.06
CA LYS A 63 23.58 21.81 16.59
C LYS A 63 24.02 20.48 15.98
N LEU A 64 23.08 19.59 15.64
CA LEU A 64 23.39 18.29 15.05
C LEU A 64 23.66 18.44 13.55
N PHE A 65 22.78 19.14 12.84
CA PHE A 65 22.93 19.34 11.40
C PHE A 65 24.16 20.18 11.05
N GLY A 66 24.44 21.24 11.81
CA GLY A 66 25.64 22.06 11.61
C GLY A 66 26.97 21.34 11.84
N ARG A 67 26.99 20.26 12.63
CA ARG A 67 28.21 19.44 12.83
C ARG A 67 28.51 18.51 11.66
N ASN A 68 27.47 18.10 10.92
CA ASN A 68 27.58 17.14 9.84
C ASN A 68 27.39 17.80 8.46
N GLU A 69 27.46 19.13 8.39
CA GLU A 69 27.26 19.92 7.17
C GLU A 69 25.92 19.62 6.46
N ILE A 70 24.90 19.22 7.22
CA ILE A 70 23.56 18.97 6.69
C ILE A 70 22.79 20.28 6.63
N ASP A 71 22.21 20.58 5.46
CA ASP A 71 21.25 21.67 5.30
C ASP A 71 19.91 21.29 5.93
N GLY A 72 19.73 21.68 7.19
CA GLY A 72 18.51 21.44 7.95
C GLY A 72 17.27 22.12 7.33
N SER A 73 17.43 23.25 6.64
CA SER A 73 16.31 23.93 5.99
C SER A 73 15.80 23.12 4.79
N ASN A 74 16.71 22.64 3.95
CA ASN A 74 16.34 21.81 2.82
C ASN A 74 15.79 20.44 3.26
N PHE A 75 16.31 19.87 4.35
CA PHE A 75 15.75 18.66 4.96
C PHE A 75 14.31 18.87 5.43
N SER A 76 14.03 19.94 6.19
CA SER A 76 12.67 20.28 6.63
C SER A 76 11.72 20.48 5.45
N ARG A 77 12.18 21.14 4.38
CA ARG A 77 11.36 21.33 3.16
C ARG A 77 11.02 20.00 2.48
N GLY A 78 11.95 19.05 2.44
CA GLY A 78 11.67 17.70 1.95
C GLY A 78 10.59 16.99 2.77
N LEU A 79 10.64 17.12 4.09
CA LEU A 79 9.61 16.58 4.99
C LEU A 79 8.26 17.28 4.82
N GLU A 80 8.23 18.59 4.62
CA GLU A 80 7.00 19.34 4.33
C GLU A 80 6.31 18.84 3.05
N VAL A 81 7.08 18.55 2.00
CA VAL A 81 6.53 17.96 0.76
C VAL A 81 5.87 16.61 1.05
N LEU A 82 6.51 15.75 1.84
CA LEU A 82 5.95 14.43 2.18
C LEU A 82 4.74 14.55 3.13
N ALA A 83 4.78 15.45 4.11
CA ALA A 83 3.69 15.69 5.05
C ALA A 83 2.43 16.27 4.39
N ASN A 84 2.60 16.97 3.26
CA ASN A 84 1.52 17.51 2.45
C ASN A 84 1.20 16.67 1.21
N SER A 85 1.83 15.50 1.06
CA SER A 85 1.54 14.60 -0.06
C SER A 85 0.11 14.04 0.01
N GLY A 86 -0.48 13.81 -1.16
CA GLY A 86 -1.78 13.15 -1.28
C GLY A 86 -1.74 11.69 -0.84
N ILE A 87 -2.86 11.18 -0.34
CA ILE A 87 -3.00 9.75 -0.04
C ILE A 87 -3.29 9.01 -1.35
N CYS A 88 -2.53 7.95 -1.62
CA CYS A 88 -2.71 7.14 -2.82
C CYS A 88 -4.13 6.58 -2.86
N SER A 89 -4.84 6.77 -3.98
CA SER A 89 -6.25 6.38 -4.07
C SER A 89 -6.45 4.87 -4.32
N GLY A 90 -5.35 4.13 -4.54
CA GLY A 90 -5.31 2.70 -4.87
C GLY A 90 -4.78 2.47 -6.28
N CYS A 91 -3.98 1.42 -6.47
CA CYS A 91 -3.31 1.11 -7.74
C CYS A 91 -4.27 0.98 -8.95
N LYS A 92 -5.49 0.49 -8.71
CA LYS A 92 -6.54 0.38 -9.73
C LYS A 92 -7.54 1.54 -9.71
N ALA A 93 -7.50 2.40 -8.69
CA ALA A 93 -8.40 3.56 -8.58
C ALA A 93 -8.01 4.69 -9.54
N GLU A 94 -6.72 4.81 -9.85
CA GLU A 94 -6.18 5.85 -10.73
C GLU A 94 -6.13 5.44 -12.20
N LEU A 95 -6.95 4.46 -12.60
CA LEU A 95 -7.17 4.12 -13.99
C LEU A 95 -8.55 4.64 -14.42
N PRO A 96 -8.74 5.94 -14.75
CA PRO A 96 -10.02 6.39 -15.30
C PRO A 96 -10.26 5.86 -16.71
N ASP A 97 -9.23 5.38 -17.39
CA ASP A 97 -9.28 4.89 -18.75
C ASP A 97 -7.98 4.12 -18.99
N TYR A 98 -8.02 3.01 -19.72
CA TYR A 98 -6.84 2.21 -20.09
C TYR A 98 -5.88 3.00 -21.01
N SER A 99 -6.11 4.31 -21.20
CA SER A 99 -5.46 5.23 -22.12
C SER A 99 -4.20 5.93 -21.60
N ARG A 100 -3.77 5.71 -20.35
CA ARG A 100 -2.54 6.35 -19.84
C ARG A 100 -1.25 5.83 -20.47
N GLY A 101 -1.28 4.71 -21.21
CA GLY A 101 -0.19 4.29 -22.10
C GLY A 101 1.22 4.48 -21.51
N GLU A 102 2.03 5.33 -22.16
CA GLU A 102 3.40 5.65 -21.76
C GLU A 102 3.52 6.61 -20.56
N GLU A 103 2.44 7.28 -20.17
CA GLU A 103 2.38 8.22 -19.02
C GLU A 103 2.08 7.51 -17.68
N GLU A 104 1.95 6.18 -17.70
CA GLU A 104 1.73 5.41 -16.48
C GLU A 104 2.99 5.39 -15.60
N ARG A 105 2.80 5.68 -14.32
CA ARG A 105 3.88 5.92 -13.35
C ARG A 105 4.57 4.63 -12.89
N CYS A 106 3.99 3.47 -13.23
CA CYS A 106 4.46 2.16 -12.83
C CYS A 106 4.39 1.18 -14.00
N GLU A 107 5.53 0.62 -14.36
CA GLU A 107 5.64 -0.33 -15.48
C GLU A 107 4.81 -1.61 -15.27
N ILE A 108 4.67 -2.07 -14.02
CA ILE A 108 3.80 -3.22 -13.69
C ILE A 108 2.33 -2.91 -14.02
N ARG A 109 1.86 -1.70 -13.66
CA ARG A 109 0.48 -1.27 -13.97
C ARG A 109 0.25 -1.22 -15.47
N ARG A 110 1.18 -0.62 -16.20
CA ARG A 110 1.14 -0.53 -17.67
C ARG A 110 1.09 -1.91 -18.31
N CYS A 111 2.03 -2.80 -17.97
CA CYS A 111 2.12 -4.13 -18.54
C CYS A 111 0.86 -4.97 -18.24
N CYS A 112 0.41 -4.99 -16.98
CA CYS A 112 -0.73 -5.80 -16.57
C CYS A 112 -2.05 -5.30 -17.21
N SER A 113 -2.26 -3.97 -17.24
CA SER A 113 -3.45 -3.38 -17.87
C SER A 113 -3.49 -3.56 -19.39
N GLN A 114 -2.36 -3.41 -20.10
CA GLN A 114 -2.27 -3.63 -21.56
C GLN A 114 -2.60 -5.08 -21.95
N LYS A 115 -2.25 -6.04 -21.10
CA LYS A 115 -2.58 -7.46 -21.30
C LYS A 115 -4.01 -7.81 -20.90
N GLY A 116 -4.76 -6.87 -20.32
CA GLY A 116 -6.12 -7.11 -19.83
C GLY A 116 -6.20 -7.99 -18.58
N TYR A 117 -5.09 -8.16 -17.86
CA TYR A 117 -5.05 -9.00 -16.67
C TYR A 117 -5.57 -8.26 -15.44
N SER A 118 -6.22 -8.99 -14.53
CA SER A 118 -6.65 -8.40 -13.25
C SER A 118 -5.49 -8.28 -12.27
N ASN A 119 -4.48 -9.15 -12.38
CA ASN A 119 -3.22 -9.12 -11.64
C ASN A 119 -2.11 -9.87 -12.38
N CYS A 120 -0.86 -9.70 -11.95
CA CYS A 120 0.31 -10.30 -12.62
C CYS A 120 0.37 -11.82 -12.53
N GLY A 121 -0.38 -12.46 -11.63
CA GLY A 121 -0.46 -13.93 -11.51
C GLY A 121 -1.16 -14.59 -12.70
N GLU A 122 -1.88 -13.83 -13.52
CA GLU A 122 -2.49 -14.31 -14.78
C GLU A 122 -1.49 -14.40 -15.94
N CYS A 123 -0.25 -13.94 -15.76
CA CYS A 123 0.76 -13.91 -16.81
C CYS A 123 1.47 -15.26 -16.94
N ASP A 124 1.58 -15.81 -18.16
CA ASP A 124 2.26 -17.09 -18.42
C ASP A 124 3.74 -17.10 -18.01
N SER A 125 4.38 -15.93 -18.02
CA SER A 125 5.78 -15.75 -17.58
C SER A 125 5.91 -15.41 -16.09
N PHE A 126 4.87 -15.63 -15.28
CA PHE A 126 4.91 -15.30 -13.85
C PHE A 126 5.81 -16.28 -13.06
N PRO A 127 6.67 -15.78 -12.15
CA PRO A 127 7.04 -14.37 -11.96
C PRO A 127 8.03 -13.89 -13.04
N CYS A 128 7.75 -12.76 -13.68
CA CYS A 128 8.62 -12.18 -14.70
C CYS A 128 9.58 -11.13 -14.11
N GLU A 129 10.62 -10.76 -14.85
CA GLU A 129 11.65 -9.81 -14.41
C GLU A 129 11.10 -8.44 -14.00
N ILE A 130 10.13 -7.89 -14.75
CA ILE A 130 9.47 -6.61 -14.44
C ILE A 130 8.83 -6.64 -13.05
N LEU A 131 8.23 -7.78 -12.68
CA LEU A 131 7.63 -7.96 -11.36
C LEU A 131 8.71 -8.21 -10.31
N GLY A 132 9.56 -9.22 -10.50
CA GLY A 132 10.50 -9.71 -9.50
C GLY A 132 11.61 -8.72 -9.13
N SER A 133 11.96 -7.78 -10.01
CA SER A 133 12.98 -6.76 -9.74
C SER A 133 12.44 -5.50 -9.05
N ASN A 134 11.11 -5.34 -8.93
CA ASN A 134 10.53 -4.13 -8.38
C ASN A 134 10.70 -4.07 -6.85
N PRO A 135 11.29 -2.99 -6.29
CA PRO A 135 11.52 -2.89 -4.85
C PRO A 135 10.26 -2.97 -3.99
N GLY A 136 9.13 -2.48 -4.51
CA GLY A 136 7.83 -2.58 -3.83
C GLY A 136 7.32 -4.02 -3.80
N VAL A 137 7.53 -4.79 -4.87
CA VAL A 137 7.17 -6.22 -4.93
C VAL A 137 7.95 -7.00 -3.88
N VAL A 138 9.26 -6.78 -3.81
CA VAL A 138 10.14 -7.45 -2.83
C VAL A 138 9.75 -7.06 -1.40
N LYS A 139 9.58 -5.77 -1.12
CA LYS A 139 9.22 -5.29 0.23
C LYS A 139 7.89 -5.86 0.73
N PHE A 140 6.91 -5.99 -0.15
CA PHE A 140 5.55 -6.39 0.22
C PHE A 140 5.25 -7.87 -0.06
N HIS A 141 6.27 -8.69 -0.36
CA HIS A 141 6.15 -10.13 -0.63
C HIS A 141 5.02 -10.44 -1.63
N THR A 142 4.98 -9.65 -2.71
CA THR A 142 3.78 -9.65 -3.55
C THR A 142 3.73 -10.83 -4.50
N ILE A 143 4.86 -11.51 -4.76
CA ILE A 143 4.89 -12.76 -5.53
C ILE A 143 4.15 -13.84 -4.74
N GLU A 144 4.47 -13.97 -3.46
CA GLU A 144 3.84 -14.92 -2.53
C GLU A 144 2.35 -14.62 -2.37
N ASN A 145 1.96 -13.33 -2.38
CA ASN A 145 0.55 -12.95 -2.40
C ASN A 145 -0.17 -13.43 -3.66
N LEU A 146 0.44 -13.28 -4.84
CA LEU A 146 -0.13 -13.73 -6.10
C LEU A 146 -0.21 -15.26 -6.18
N GLU A 147 0.80 -15.98 -5.68
CA GLU A 147 0.76 -17.44 -5.53
C GLU A 147 -0.36 -17.88 -4.58
N GLY A 148 -0.54 -17.16 -3.47
CA GLY A 148 -1.64 -17.36 -2.53
C GLY A 148 -2.99 -17.21 -3.22
N ILE A 149 -3.20 -16.09 -3.93
CA ILE A 149 -4.43 -15.83 -4.71
C ILE A 149 -4.68 -16.95 -5.73
N ALA A 150 -3.65 -17.42 -6.45
CA ALA A 150 -3.78 -18.50 -7.42
C ALA A 150 -4.17 -19.83 -6.77
N LYS A 151 -3.68 -20.10 -5.56
CA LYS A 151 -3.91 -21.35 -4.83
C LYS A 151 -5.28 -21.42 -4.16
N MET A 152 -5.69 -20.37 -3.46
CA MET A 152 -6.90 -20.36 -2.62
C MET A 152 -8.07 -19.58 -3.22
N GLY A 153 -7.83 -18.86 -4.32
CA GLY A 153 -8.78 -17.93 -4.89
C GLY A 153 -8.73 -16.57 -4.21
N LEU A 154 -9.14 -15.54 -4.97
CA LEU A 154 -9.10 -14.16 -4.53
C LEU A 154 -9.98 -13.91 -3.29
N GLU A 155 -11.09 -14.63 -3.15
CA GLU A 155 -12.07 -14.41 -2.08
C GLU A 155 -11.53 -14.80 -0.73
N GLN A 156 -11.08 -16.04 -0.64
CA GLN A 156 -10.47 -16.55 0.57
C GLN A 156 -9.23 -15.72 0.94
N TRP A 157 -8.43 -15.33 -0.06
CA TRP A 157 -7.26 -14.49 0.20
C TRP A 157 -7.65 -13.13 0.79
N ILE A 158 -8.65 -12.45 0.24
CA ILE A 158 -9.15 -11.17 0.80
C ILE A 158 -9.66 -11.37 2.23
N ASP A 159 -10.41 -12.44 2.50
CA ASP A 159 -10.95 -12.71 3.85
C ASP A 159 -9.83 -12.86 4.89
N GLU A 160 -8.76 -13.57 4.55
CA GLU A 160 -7.59 -13.74 5.41
C GLU A 160 -6.90 -12.40 5.68
N TRP A 161 -6.65 -11.61 4.63
CA TRP A 161 -5.97 -10.32 4.74
C TRP A 161 -6.82 -9.23 5.40
N TRP A 162 -8.13 -9.24 5.19
CA TRP A 162 -9.07 -8.31 5.83
C TRP A 162 -9.16 -8.55 7.33
N LYS A 163 -9.24 -9.82 7.77
CA LYS A 163 -9.17 -10.19 9.19
C LYS A 163 -7.86 -9.68 9.80
N ASP A 164 -6.74 -9.95 9.13
CA ASP A 164 -5.42 -9.49 9.54
C ASP A 164 -5.31 -7.97 9.66
N TYR A 165 -5.92 -7.25 8.71
CA TYR A 165 -5.99 -5.80 8.70
C TYR A 165 -6.81 -5.25 9.87
N ILE A 166 -8.02 -5.77 10.10
CA ILE A 166 -8.87 -5.36 11.24
C ILE A 166 -8.16 -5.61 12.57
N MET A 167 -7.59 -6.80 12.75
CA MET A 167 -6.92 -7.18 14.01
C MET A 167 -5.72 -6.29 14.33
N LYS A 168 -5.07 -5.68 13.32
CA LYS A 168 -3.95 -4.75 13.52
C LYS A 168 -4.38 -3.32 13.87
N GLN A 169 -5.68 -3.01 13.83
CA GLN A 169 -6.22 -1.69 14.18
C GLN A 169 -6.91 -1.62 15.54
N THR A 170 -7.23 -2.77 16.12
CA THR A 170 -7.76 -2.93 17.48
C THR A 170 -6.62 -3.13 18.48
#